data_AF-A0A7C0W7K2-F1
#
_entry.id   AF-A0A7C0W7K2-F1
#
_cell.length_a   1.000
_cell.length_b   1.000
_cell.length_c   1.000
_cell.angle_alpha   90.00
_cell.angle_beta   90.00
_cell.angle_gamma   90.00
#
_symmetry.space_group_name_H-M   'P 1'
#
loop_
_entity.id
_entity.type
_entity.pdbx_description
1 polymer ?
#
loop_
_entity_poly.entity_id
_entity_poly.type
_entity_poly.pdbx_seq_one_letter_code
_entity_poly.pdbx_strand_id
1 'polypeptide(L)'
;TVVCYGYSFGDEHINRVIEDMLTIPSAHLVIIAHGDPLDRIIRTYERLGRHAQVTLLIGDHLGDLQTLVDHYLPKPAIDRTTFRMAELLKARWGTAPVAGGDSDVSPANEGGSAS
;
A
#
# COMPACT_ATOMS: atom_id res chain seq x y z
N THR A 1 -17.35 0.78 6.48
CA THR A 1 -16.46 1.87 6.03
C THR A 1 -15.98 1.56 4.64
N VAL A 2 -16.11 2.51 3.71
CA VAL A 2 -15.60 2.39 2.34
C VAL A 2 -14.40 3.32 2.23
N VAL A 3 -13.34 2.87 1.54
CA VAL A 3 -12.15 3.67 1.26
C VAL A 3 -11.95 3.68 -0.24
N CYS A 4 -11.82 4.87 -0.82
CA CYS A 4 -11.57 5.08 -2.25
C CYS A 4 -10.25 5.84 -2.40
N TYR A 5 -9.38 5.38 -3.30
CA TYR A 5 -8.10 6.03 -3.63
C TYR A 5 -7.95 6.14 -5.15
N GLY A 6 -7.29 7.21 -5.63
CA GLY A 6 -7.15 7.49 -7.06
C GLY A 6 -8.42 8.05 -7.71
N TYR A 7 -9.39 8.47 -6.91
CA TYR A 7 -10.62 9.11 -7.36
C TYR A 7 -10.44 10.63 -7.53
N SER A 8 -11.18 11.22 -8.47
CA SER A 8 -11.32 12.66 -8.62
C SER A 8 -12.79 13.03 -8.75
N PHE A 9 -13.19 14.15 -8.16
CA PHE A 9 -14.56 14.69 -8.21
C PHE A 9 -15.10 15.03 -9.61
N GLY A 10 -14.32 14.74 -10.67
CA GLY A 10 -14.80 14.72 -12.05
C GLY A 10 -15.63 13.49 -12.44
N ASP A 11 -15.62 12.41 -11.65
CA ASP A 11 -16.45 11.23 -11.93
C ASP A 11 -17.81 11.35 -11.26
N GLU A 12 -18.81 11.53 -12.11
CA GLU A 12 -20.22 11.69 -11.78
C GLU A 12 -20.85 10.46 -11.12
N HIS A 13 -20.44 9.24 -11.50
CA HIS A 13 -21.02 8.03 -10.94
C HIS A 13 -20.66 7.87 -9.47
N ILE A 14 -19.39 8.11 -9.11
CA ILE A 14 -18.95 8.06 -7.72
C ILE A 14 -19.54 9.25 -6.94
N ASN A 15 -19.62 10.45 -7.54
CA ASN A 15 -20.28 11.60 -6.92
C ASN A 15 -21.73 11.26 -6.52
N ARG A 16 -22.48 10.61 -7.42
CA ARG A 16 -23.85 10.19 -7.16
C ARG A 16 -23.94 9.19 -5.99
N VAL A 17 -23.02 8.23 -5.93
CA VAL A 17 -22.96 7.28 -4.79
C VAL A 17 -22.66 8.01 -3.48
N ILE A 18 -21.77 9.00 -3.49
CA ILE A 18 -21.44 9.81 -2.31
C ILE A 18 -22.67 10.62 -1.86
N GLU A 19 -23.39 11.24 -2.81
CA GLU A 19 -24.63 11.98 -2.54
C GLU A 19 -25.69 11.08 -1.91
N ASP A 20 -25.90 9.90 -2.50
CA ASP A 20 -26.84 8.91 -1.98
C ASP A 20 -26.41 8.44 -0.57
N MET A 21 -25.12 8.22 -0.32
CA MET A 21 -24.61 7.88 1.01
C MET A 21 -24.87 8.98 2.05
N LEU A 22 -24.68 10.25 1.68
CA LEU A 22 -24.86 11.39 2.58
C LEU A 22 -26.34 11.66 2.92
N THR A 23 -27.29 11.03 2.23
CA THR A 23 -28.70 11.04 2.65
C THR A 23 -28.90 10.40 4.03
N ILE A 24 -28.05 9.44 4.40
CA ILE A 24 -28.06 8.79 5.71
C ILE A 24 -27.43 9.75 6.73
N PRO A 25 -28.14 10.20 7.77
CA PRO A 25 -27.61 11.20 8.71
C PRO A 25 -26.36 10.74 9.48
N SER A 26 -26.20 9.43 9.67
CA SER A 26 -25.04 8.85 10.34
C SER A 26 -23.83 8.65 9.43
N ALA A 27 -23.96 8.88 8.12
CA ALA A 27 -22.84 8.80 7.20
C ALA A 27 -21.96 10.04 7.36
N HIS A 28 -20.64 9.80 7.40
CA HIS A 28 -19.63 10.83 7.48
C HIS A 28 -18.57 10.59 6.40
N LEU A 29 -18.37 11.60 5.54
CA LEU A 29 -17.41 11.57 4.45
C LEU A 29 -16.12 12.29 4.89
N VAL A 30 -14.99 11.63 4.71
CA VAL A 30 -13.66 12.25 4.91
C VAL A 30 -12.99 12.34 3.55
N ILE A 31 -12.62 13.56 3.15
CA ILE A 31 -11.92 13.84 1.89
C ILE A 31 -10.50 14.26 2.23
N ILE A 32 -9.52 13.53 1.67
CA ILE A 32 -8.10 13.81 1.82
C ILE A 32 -7.53 14.11 0.43
N ALA A 33 -6.88 15.26 0.26
CA ALA A 33 -6.27 15.65 -1.00
C ALA A 33 -5.01 16.49 -0.81
N HIS A 34 -4.07 16.39 -1.75
CA HIS A 34 -2.87 17.23 -1.75
C HIS A 34 -3.19 18.70 -2.07
N GLY A 35 -4.18 18.94 -2.91
CA GLY A 35 -4.61 20.28 -3.30
C GLY A 35 -5.90 20.25 -4.09
N ASP A 36 -6.44 21.43 -4.39
CA ASP A 36 -7.63 21.58 -5.22
C ASP A 36 -7.41 22.65 -6.33
N PRO A 37 -6.51 22.40 -7.31
CA PRO A 37 -6.13 23.41 -8.30
C PRO A 37 -7.26 23.81 -9.26
N LEU A 38 -8.35 23.04 -9.32
CA LEU A 38 -9.51 23.28 -10.19
C LEU A 38 -10.79 23.58 -9.39
N ASP A 39 -10.66 23.79 -8.07
CA ASP A 39 -11.78 23.99 -7.15
C ASP A 39 -12.86 22.90 -7.22
N ARG A 40 -12.51 21.67 -7.63
CA ARG A 40 -13.49 20.58 -7.81
C ARG A 40 -13.97 20.04 -6.49
N ILE A 41 -13.08 19.98 -5.50
CA ILE A 41 -13.38 19.47 -4.17
C ILE A 41 -14.28 20.48 -3.46
N ILE A 42 -13.89 21.76 -3.45
CA ILE A 42 -14.66 22.81 -2.78
C ILE A 42 -16.03 23.01 -3.42
N ARG A 43 -16.13 23.00 -4.76
CA ARG A 43 -17.44 23.07 -5.46
C ARG A 43 -18.34 21.90 -5.11
N THR A 44 -17.77 20.69 -5.04
CA THR A 44 -18.56 19.52 -4.64
C THR A 44 -19.00 19.63 -3.19
N TYR A 45 -18.11 20.05 -2.29
CA TYR A 45 -18.43 20.27 -0.88
C TYR A 45 -19.58 21.26 -0.69
N GLU A 46 -19.56 22.38 -1.41
CA GLU A 46 -20.66 23.37 -1.40
C GLU A 46 -21.95 22.80 -1.97
N ARG A 47 -21.86 22.10 -3.12
CA ARG A 47 -23.00 21.46 -3.79
C ARG A 47 -23.69 20.42 -2.91
N LEU A 48 -22.92 19.68 -2.11
CA LEU A 48 -23.44 18.67 -1.18
C LEU A 48 -24.26 19.30 -0.03
N GLY A 49 -23.96 20.54 0.37
CA GLY A 49 -24.72 21.30 1.39
C GLY A 49 -24.76 20.68 2.80
N ARG A 50 -24.02 19.58 3.04
CA ARG A 50 -24.05 18.78 4.27
C ARG A 50 -22.75 18.91 5.06
N HIS A 51 -22.35 20.15 5.35
CA HIS A 51 -21.06 20.47 5.96
C HIS A 51 -20.78 19.73 7.27
N ALA A 52 -21.80 19.49 8.11
CA ALA A 52 -21.64 18.74 9.36
C ALA A 52 -21.28 17.26 9.17
N GLN A 53 -21.51 16.71 7.97
CA GLN A 53 -21.24 15.31 7.63
C GLN A 53 -19.96 15.13 6.80
N VAL A 54 -19.22 16.21 6.53
CA VAL A 54 -18.03 16.18 5.66
C VAL A 54 -16.85 16.80 6.38
N THR A 55 -15.77 16.04 6.49
CA THR A 55 -14.46 16.55 6.91
C THR A 55 -13.54 16.68 5.70
N LEU A 56 -12.96 17.86 5.54
CA LEU A 56 -12.07 18.19 4.44
C LEU A 56 -10.63 18.39 4.95
N LEU A 57 -9.71 17.56 4.47
CA LEU A 57 -8.28 17.61 4.78
C LEU A 57 -7.51 17.87 3.48
N ILE A 58 -7.17 19.12 3.22
CA ILE A 58 -6.41 19.52 2.02
C ILE A 58 -5.03 20.05 2.44
N GLY A 59 -4.00 19.58 1.75
CA GLY A 59 -2.65 20.13 1.82
C GLY A 59 -1.59 19.05 1.67
N ASP A 60 -0.38 19.46 1.29
CA ASP A 60 0.73 18.59 0.91
C ASP A 60 1.07 17.55 1.98
N HIS A 61 0.99 17.93 3.26
CA HIS A 61 1.35 17.06 4.39
C HIS A 61 0.31 15.97 4.68
N LEU A 62 -0.97 16.22 4.41
CA LEU A 62 -2.05 15.24 4.64
C LEU A 62 -2.44 14.51 3.35
N GLY A 63 -2.18 15.13 2.19
CA GLY A 63 -2.44 14.56 0.87
C GLY A 63 -1.38 13.56 0.43
N ASP A 64 -0.18 13.57 1.01
CA ASP A 64 0.78 12.50 0.82
C ASP A 64 0.43 11.28 1.69
N LEU A 65 0.13 10.16 1.03
CA LEU A 65 -0.28 8.94 1.70
C LEU A 65 0.84 8.37 2.57
N GLN A 66 2.10 8.50 2.15
CA GLN A 66 3.23 8.00 2.93
C GLN A 66 3.34 8.76 4.25
N THR A 67 3.36 10.09 4.19
CA THR A 67 3.38 10.96 5.38
C THR A 67 2.18 10.71 6.30
N LEU A 68 0.98 10.53 5.73
CA LEU A 68 -0.23 10.20 6.50
C LEU A 68 -0.06 8.88 7.28
N VAL A 69 0.44 7.84 6.62
CA VAL A 69 0.64 6.52 7.22
C VAL A 69 1.74 6.54 8.28
N ASP A 70 2.86 7.19 7.98
CA ASP A 70 4.04 7.16 8.83
C ASP A 70 3.88 7.98 10.12
N HIS A 71 3.13 9.09 10.06
CA HIS A 71 3.06 10.07 11.14
C HIS A 71 1.71 10.21 11.84
N TYR A 72 0.60 9.88 11.18
CA TYR A 72 -0.75 10.14 11.72
C TYR A 72 -1.56 8.89 12.01
N LEU A 73 -1.27 7.79 11.31
CA LEU A 73 -1.96 6.54 11.57
C LEU A 73 -1.34 5.81 12.76
N PRO A 74 -2.17 5.20 13.63
CA PRO A 74 -1.66 4.37 14.72
C PRO A 74 -0.87 3.20 14.12
N LYS A 75 0.32 2.94 14.68
CA LYS A 75 1.11 1.79 14.27
C LYS A 75 0.26 0.52 14.39
N PRO A 76 0.17 -0.31 13.34
CA PRO A 76 -0.63 -1.52 13.39
C PRO A 76 -0.07 -2.42 14.50
N ALA A 77 -0.95 -2.91 15.37
CA ALA A 77 -0.56 -3.84 16.43
C ALA A 77 0.02 -5.16 15.88
N ILE A 78 -0.28 -5.48 14.61
CA ILE A 78 0.23 -6.67 13.91
C ILE A 78 0.61 -6.26 12.49
N ASP A 79 1.90 -6.34 12.16
CA ASP A 79 2.39 -6.10 10.81
C ASP A 79 2.43 -7.41 10.00
N ARG A 80 1.25 -7.78 9.45
CA ARG A 80 1.09 -8.99 8.63
C ARG A 80 1.84 -8.90 7.30
N THR A 81 2.10 -7.70 6.81
CA THR A 81 2.83 -7.42 5.57
C THR A 81 4.30 -7.79 5.72
N THR A 82 4.95 -7.31 6.79
CA THR A 82 6.34 -7.68 7.11
C THR A 82 6.46 -9.17 7.38
N PHE A 83 5.48 -9.76 8.07
CA PHE A 83 5.45 -11.21 8.30
C PHE A 83 5.39 -12.02 6.99
N ARG A 84 4.48 -11.67 6.07
CA ARG A 84 4.38 -12.32 4.74
C ARG A 84 5.63 -12.09 3.90
N MET A 85 6.23 -10.91 3.97
CA MET A 85 7.48 -10.62 3.27
C MET A 85 8.63 -11.50 3.78
N ALA A 86 8.72 -11.69 5.10
CA ALA A 86 9.69 -12.61 5.70
C ALA A 86 9.44 -14.06 5.28
N GLU A 87 8.18 -14.51 5.20
CA GLU A 87 7.83 -15.84 4.68
C GLU A 87 8.20 -16.00 3.19
N LEU A 88 7.91 -15.00 2.34
CA LEU A 88 8.28 -15.01 0.93
C LEU A 88 9.80 -15.05 0.72
N LEU A 89 10.54 -14.29 1.53
CA LEU A 89 12.00 -14.31 1.54
C LEU A 89 12.55 -15.67 1.97
N LYS A 90 11.99 -16.26 3.05
CA LYS A 90 12.35 -17.61 3.49
C LYS A 90 12.05 -18.67 2.43
N ALA A 91 10.94 -18.55 1.71
CA ALA A 91 10.58 -19.46 0.62
C ALA A 91 11.53 -19.32 -0.58
N ARG A 92 12.06 -18.13 -0.86
CA ARG A 92 13.05 -17.88 -1.92
C ARG A 92 14.46 -18.34 -1.55
N TRP A 93 14.86 -18.24 -0.28
CA TRP A 93 16.18 -18.67 0.18
C TRP A 93 16.24 -20.12 0.65
N GLY A 94 15.09 -20.75 0.93
CA GLY A 94 14.99 -22.17 1.26
C GLY A 94 15.16 -23.12 0.06
N THR A 95 15.30 -22.61 -1.16
CA THR A 95 15.44 -23.39 -2.41
C THR A 95 16.76 -23.15 -3.16
N ALA A 96 17.75 -22.50 -2.55
CA ALA A 96 19.11 -22.56 -3.08
C ALA A 96 19.62 -24.00 -2.87
N PRO A 97 19.94 -24.77 -3.93
CA PRO A 97 20.58 -26.05 -3.74
C PRO A 97 21.95 -25.76 -3.13
N VAL A 98 22.21 -26.32 -1.94
CA VAL A 98 23.58 -26.53 -1.51
C VAL A 98 24.14 -27.53 -2.51
N ALA A 99 24.76 -27.02 -3.57
CA ALA A 99 25.69 -27.78 -4.38
C ALA A 99 26.89 -28.06 -3.47
N GLY A 100 26.73 -29.08 -2.62
CA GLY A 100 27.83 -29.74 -1.95
C GLY A 100 28.75 -30.25 -3.03
N GLY A 101 29.91 -29.62 -3.15
CA GLY A 101 31.02 -30.13 -3.94
C GLY A 101 31.50 -31.42 -3.28
N ASP A 102 30.89 -32.54 -3.67
CA ASP A 102 31.41 -33.87 -3.39
C ASP A 102 32.43 -34.18 -4.49
N SER A 103 33.64 -33.64 -4.32
CA SER A 103 34.80 -34.06 -5.11
C SER A 103 35.43 -35.26 -4.41
N ASP A 104 34.80 -36.43 -4.54
CA ASP A 104 35.39 -37.71 -4.15
C ASP A 104 36.11 -38.34 -5.37
N VAL A 105 37.43 -38.15 -5.36
CA VAL A 105 38.50 -39.10 -5.72
C VAL A 105 38.39 -39.89 -7.04
N SER A 106 39.29 -39.59 -7.99
CA SER A 106 39.89 -40.59 -8.89
C SER A 106 41.34 -40.86 -8.47
N PRO A 107 41.81 -42.11 -8.49
CA PRO A 107 43.05 -42.50 -7.83
C PRO A 107 44.29 -42.07 -8.62
N ALA A 108 45.35 -41.83 -7.86
CA ALA A 108 46.68 -41.48 -8.32
C ALA A 108 47.25 -42.56 -9.26
N ASN A 109 47.74 -42.11 -10.42
CA ASN A 109 48.60 -42.91 -11.29
C ASN A 109 50.03 -42.86 -10.72
N GLU A 110 50.49 -43.98 -10.17
CA GLU A 110 51.84 -44.14 -9.61
C GLU A 110 52.91 -44.15 -10.72
N GLY A 111 53.88 -43.25 -10.55
CA GLY A 111 55.31 -43.48 -10.70
C GLY A 111 55.81 -44.42 -11.78
N GLY A 112 56.46 -43.84 -12.80
CA GLY A 112 57.46 -44.56 -13.57
C GLY A 112 58.73 -44.84 -12.74
N SER A 113 59.30 -46.04 -12.92
CA SER A 113 60.70 -46.28 -13.32
C SER A 113 61.15 -47.68 -12.86
N ALA A 114 61.60 -48.52 -13.80
CA ALA A 114 62.80 -49.35 -13.62
C ALA A 114 63.18 -50.09 -14.91
N SER A 115 64.42 -49.81 -15.35
CA SER A 115 65.38 -50.66 -16.08
C SER A 115 65.16 -50.96 -17.56
#